data_AF-A0A959PT84-F1
#
_entry.id   AF-A0A959PT84-F1
#
_cell.length_a   1.000
_cell.length_b   1.000
_cell.length_c   1.000
_cell.angle_alpha   90.00
_cell.angle_beta   90.00
_cell.angle_gamma   90.00
#
_symmetry.space_group_name_H-M   'P 1'
#
loop_
_entity.id
_entity.type
_entity.pdbx_description
1 polymer ?
#
loop_
_entity_poly.entity_id
_entity_poly.type
_entity_poly.pdbx_seq_one_letter_code
_entity_poly.pdbx_strand_id
1 'polypeptide(L)'
;EFIRMFHVKDAEYNPTGKCGVYGGYQDWKDRPGRFRSLGDGQVDFVGVFSRLTQHGYRGWAVLEWECCIISAEQGAAEGAPFLDAHIIQASTKRFDDFAGTGHDDALNRSILGLD
;
A
#
# COMPACT_ATOMS: atom_id res chain seq x y z
N GLU A 1 9.13 9.73 -13.62
CA GLU A 1 8.66 9.69 -12.22
C GLU A 1 7.24 10.23 -12.17
N PHE A 2 6.25 9.38 -11.88
CA PHE A 2 4.81 9.72 -12.03
C PHE A 2 4.10 10.00 -10.70
N ILE A 3 4.50 9.35 -9.61
CA ILE A 3 3.91 9.54 -8.27
C ILE A 3 4.86 10.39 -7.44
N ARG A 4 4.40 11.56 -7.00
CA ARG A 4 5.19 12.52 -6.19
C ARG A 4 4.75 12.56 -4.72
N MET A 5 3.49 12.24 -4.45
CA MET A 5 2.87 12.31 -3.13
C MET A 5 1.95 11.10 -2.94
N PHE A 6 1.82 10.66 -1.69
CA PHE A 6 0.96 9.55 -1.32
C PHE A 6 0.19 9.91 -0.04
N HIS A 7 -1.11 10.14 -0.19
CA HIS A 7 -2.03 10.30 0.92
C HIS A 7 -2.75 8.97 1.14
N VAL A 8 -2.79 8.54 2.39
CA VAL A 8 -3.40 7.29 2.81
C VAL A 8 -4.75 7.61 3.41
N LYS A 9 -5.80 7.14 2.74
CA LYS A 9 -7.19 7.33 3.10
C LYS A 9 -7.94 6.04 2.81
N ASP A 10 -8.82 5.65 3.72
CA ASP A 10 -9.61 4.44 3.56
C ASP A 10 -11.06 4.77 3.23
N ALA A 11 -11.71 3.84 2.57
CA ALA A 11 -13.10 3.93 2.21
C ALA A 11 -13.70 2.52 2.08
N GLU A 12 -15.00 2.44 2.29
CA GLU A 12 -15.78 1.24 2.01
C GLU A 12 -16.89 1.57 1.02
N TYR A 13 -17.35 0.54 0.31
CA TYR A 13 -18.52 0.59 -0.52
C TYR A 13 -19.48 -0.55 -0.18
N ASN A 14 -20.63 -0.18 0.36
CA ASN A 14 -21.73 -1.06 0.74
C ASN A 14 -22.95 -0.77 -0.16
N PRO A 15 -23.01 -1.40 -1.35
CA PRO A 15 -24.03 -1.06 -2.35
C PRO A 15 -25.44 -1.41 -1.89
N THR A 16 -26.40 -0.58 -2.29
CA THR A 16 -27.84 -0.86 -2.12
C THR A 16 -28.59 -0.54 -3.39
N GLY A 17 -29.75 -1.17 -3.60
CA GLY A 17 -30.66 -0.79 -4.69
C GLY A 17 -31.36 0.56 -4.50
N LYS A 18 -31.11 1.27 -3.39
CA LYS A 18 -31.81 2.51 -3.02
C LYS A 18 -31.02 3.76 -3.34
N CYS A 19 -29.71 3.64 -3.55
CA CYS A 19 -28.83 4.78 -3.75
C CYS A 19 -27.70 4.44 -4.72
N GLY A 20 -27.48 5.31 -5.71
CA GLY A 20 -26.37 5.16 -6.65
C GLY A 20 -25.02 5.53 -6.03
N VAL A 21 -23.95 5.30 -6.79
CA VAL A 21 -22.55 5.51 -6.35
C VAL A 21 -22.27 6.92 -5.81
N TYR A 22 -22.98 7.93 -6.29
CA TYR A 22 -22.82 9.33 -5.86
C TYR A 22 -23.54 9.68 -4.55
N GLY A 23 -24.13 8.71 -3.86
CA GLY A 23 -24.64 8.89 -2.50
C GLY A 23 -26.01 9.58 -2.39
N GLY A 24 -26.58 10.10 -3.48
CA GLY A 24 -27.97 10.55 -3.54
C GLY A 24 -28.32 11.66 -2.55
N TYR A 25 -27.38 12.57 -2.27
CA TYR A 25 -27.51 13.66 -1.28
C TYR A 25 -27.75 13.21 0.17
N GLN A 26 -27.50 11.94 0.51
CA GLN A 26 -27.60 11.44 1.88
C GLN A 26 -26.49 12.00 2.78
N ASP A 27 -26.74 11.94 4.08
CA ASP A 27 -25.72 12.13 5.11
C ASP A 27 -24.59 11.10 4.95
N TRP A 28 -23.36 11.49 5.32
CA TRP A 28 -22.16 10.67 5.09
C TRP A 28 -22.25 9.25 5.65
N LYS A 29 -22.91 9.06 6.79
CA LYS A 29 -23.08 7.75 7.44
C LYS A 29 -24.02 6.80 6.66
N ASP A 30 -24.93 7.37 5.87
CA ASP A 30 -26.01 6.66 5.17
C ASP A 30 -25.69 6.45 3.67
N ARG A 31 -24.55 6.98 3.21
CA ARG A 31 -24.08 6.76 1.84
C ARG A 31 -23.59 5.31 1.65
N PRO A 32 -23.77 4.73 0.45
CA PRO A 32 -23.18 3.44 0.12
C PRO A 32 -21.65 3.49 0.10
N GLY A 33 -21.07 4.57 -0.40
CA GLY A 33 -19.64 4.86 -0.29
C GLY A 33 -19.34 5.75 0.90
N ARG A 34 -18.45 5.32 1.80
CA ARG A 34 -18.12 6.05 3.04
C ARG A 34 -16.61 6.11 3.24
N PHE A 35 -16.10 7.25 3.66
CA PHE A 35 -14.72 7.37 4.14
C PHE A 35 -14.61 6.78 5.55
N ARG A 36 -13.50 6.06 5.78
CA ARG A 36 -13.25 5.26 6.97
C ARG A 36 -11.90 5.59 7.56
N SER A 37 -11.75 5.30 8.86
CA SER A 37 -10.42 5.25 9.47
C SER A 37 -9.57 4.18 8.78
N LEU A 38 -8.25 4.33 8.81
CA LEU A 38 -7.35 3.37 8.19
C LEU A 38 -7.52 1.97 8.80
N GLY A 39 -7.84 0.99 7.96
CA GLY A 39 -8.05 -0.41 8.37
C GLY A 39 -9.51 -0.79 8.60
N ASP A 40 -10.42 0.19 8.63
CA ASP A 40 -11.87 -0.04 8.76
C ASP A 40 -12.59 -0.12 7.42
N GLY A 41 -11.92 0.20 6.31
CA GLY A 41 -12.49 0.18 4.97
C GLY A 41 -12.08 -1.04 4.17
N GLN A 42 -12.02 -0.85 2.85
CA GLN A 42 -11.85 -1.92 1.86
C GLN A 42 -10.60 -1.72 0.99
N VAL A 43 -9.79 -0.68 1.24
CA VAL A 43 -8.56 -0.43 0.48
C VAL A 43 -7.52 -1.52 0.77
N ASP A 44 -6.94 -2.10 -0.29
CA ASP A 44 -5.83 -3.06 -0.19
C ASP A 44 -4.50 -2.33 0.10
N PHE A 45 -4.28 -1.95 1.35
CA PHE A 45 -3.05 -1.27 1.75
C PHE A 45 -1.81 -2.15 1.59
N VAL A 46 -1.91 -3.46 1.85
CA VAL A 46 -0.80 -4.40 1.67
C VAL A 46 -0.31 -4.37 0.22
N GLY A 47 -1.23 -4.46 -0.74
CA GLY A 47 -0.90 -4.40 -2.16
C GLY A 47 -0.42 -3.02 -2.62
N VAL A 48 -0.97 -1.93 -2.08
CA VAL A 48 -0.54 -0.56 -2.41
C VAL A 48 0.89 -0.30 -1.94
N PHE A 49 1.19 -0.55 -0.66
CA PHE A 49 2.54 -0.36 -0.11
C PHE A 49 3.55 -1.28 -0.80
N SER A 50 3.19 -2.54 -1.07
CA SER A 50 4.03 -3.47 -1.83
C SER A 50 4.40 -2.94 -3.21
N ARG A 51 3.43 -2.38 -3.96
CA ARG A 51 3.69 -1.79 -5.28
C ARG A 51 4.53 -0.51 -5.20
N LEU A 52 4.25 0.37 -4.24
CA LEU A 52 5.04 1.58 -4.03
C LEU A 52 6.51 1.24 -3.72
N THR A 53 6.75 0.27 -2.85
CA THR A 53 8.09 -0.23 -2.53
C THR A 53 8.73 -0.89 -3.75
N GLN A 54 8.02 -1.74 -4.49
CA GLN A 54 8.52 -2.40 -5.71
C GLN A 54 8.99 -1.38 -6.76
N HIS A 55 8.29 -0.25 -6.88
CA HIS A 55 8.62 0.81 -7.83
C HIS A 55 9.56 1.89 -7.25
N GLY A 56 10.10 1.68 -6.05
CA GLY A 56 11.09 2.57 -5.45
C GLY A 56 10.55 3.95 -5.08
N TYR A 57 9.27 4.05 -4.70
CA TYR A 57 8.71 5.28 -4.14
C TYR A 57 9.38 5.58 -2.79
N ARG A 58 9.84 6.82 -2.60
CA ARG A 58 10.59 7.26 -1.41
C ARG A 58 9.93 8.42 -0.65
N GLY A 59 8.72 8.80 -1.03
CA GLY A 59 7.99 9.87 -0.35
C GLY A 59 7.28 9.37 0.91
N TRP A 60 6.58 10.29 1.58
CA TRP A 60 5.87 10.02 2.81
C TRP A 60 4.53 9.33 2.55
N ALA A 61 4.15 8.42 3.44
CA ALA A 61 2.77 7.99 3.59
C ALA A 61 2.06 8.99 4.51
N VAL A 62 1.33 9.93 3.92
CA VAL A 62 0.65 11.00 4.68
C VAL A 62 -0.75 10.51 5.05
N LEU A 63 -1.06 10.43 6.34
CA LEU A 63 -2.41 10.12 6.79
C LEU A 63 -3.36 11.27 6.40
N GLU A 64 -4.35 10.98 5.56
CA GLU A 64 -5.45 11.90 5.27
C GLU A 64 -6.70 11.39 5.99
N TRP A 65 -7.04 12.03 7.11
CA TRP A 65 -8.14 11.57 7.95
C TRP A 65 -9.49 12.07 7.43
N GLU A 66 -10.42 11.13 7.20
CA GLU A 66 -11.84 11.42 7.03
C GLU A 66 -12.65 10.18 7.44
N CYS A 67 -13.51 10.30 8.46
CA CYS A 67 -14.36 9.19 8.89
C CYS A 67 -15.69 9.73 9.43
N CYS A 68 -16.80 9.08 9.08
CA CYS A 68 -18.13 9.46 9.55
C CYS A 68 -18.52 8.88 10.91
N ILE A 69 -17.63 8.15 11.58
CA ILE A 69 -17.92 7.43 12.84
C ILE A 69 -17.00 7.83 14.00
N ILE A 70 -15.68 7.89 13.79
CA ILE A 70 -14.72 8.23 14.86
C ILE A 70 -14.29 9.69 14.77
N SER A 71 -13.57 10.19 15.78
CA SER A 71 -12.98 11.54 15.75
C SER A 71 -11.61 11.57 15.05
N ALA A 72 -11.15 12.78 14.72
CA ALA A 72 -9.85 12.99 14.08
C ALA A 72 -8.69 12.58 15.00
N GLU A 73 -8.81 12.84 16.30
CA GLU A 73 -7.80 12.50 17.30
C GLU A 73 -7.66 10.98 17.43
N GLN A 74 -8.78 10.27 17.49
CA GLN A 74 -8.77 8.80 17.54
C GLN A 74 -8.18 8.23 16.26
N GLY A 75 -8.63 8.68 15.09
CA GLY A 75 -8.11 8.17 13.83
C GLY A 75 -6.64 8.51 13.57
N ALA A 76 -6.14 9.65 14.08
CA ALA A 76 -4.72 9.95 14.06
C ALA A 76 -3.93 9.02 15.01
N ALA A 77 -4.43 8.77 16.22
CA ALA A 77 -3.81 7.89 17.19
C ALA A 77 -3.74 6.42 16.73
N GLU A 78 -4.78 5.95 16.03
CA GLU A 78 -4.84 4.59 15.47
C GLU A 78 -4.13 4.48 14.11
N GLY A 79 -4.22 5.51 13.28
CA GLY A 79 -3.69 5.45 11.91
C GLY A 79 -2.17 5.61 11.84
N ALA A 80 -1.53 6.31 12.79
CA ALA A 80 -0.07 6.40 12.84
C ALA A 80 0.62 5.02 12.99
N PRO A 81 0.29 4.18 14.00
CA PRO A 81 0.86 2.83 14.10
C PRO A 81 0.41 1.91 12.97
N PHE A 82 -0.80 2.10 12.42
CA PHE A 82 -1.23 1.38 11.22
C PHE A 82 -0.29 1.62 10.03
N LEU A 83 0.06 2.88 9.76
CA LEU A 83 0.99 3.23 8.67
C LEU A 83 2.38 2.67 8.91
N ASP A 84 2.91 2.79 10.13
CA ASP A 84 4.22 2.27 10.50
C ASP A 84 4.32 0.76 10.22
N ALA A 85 3.29 0.00 10.57
CA ALA A 85 3.21 -1.44 10.30
C ALA A 85 3.16 -1.81 8.81
N HIS A 86 2.75 -0.88 7.92
CA HIS A 86 2.68 -1.11 6.47
C HIS A 86 3.93 -0.66 5.72
N ILE A 87 4.82 0.11 6.34
CA ILE A 87 6.07 0.54 5.69
C ILE A 87 7.00 -0.66 5.51
N ILE A 88 7.34 -0.95 4.25
CA ILE A 88 8.19 -2.10 3.90
C ILE A 88 9.65 -1.66 3.79
N GLN A 89 10.51 -2.29 4.58
CA GLN A 89 11.95 -2.23 4.37
C GLN A 89 12.35 -3.11 3.19
N ALA A 90 12.72 -2.51 2.07
CA ALA A 90 13.12 -3.24 0.86
C ALA A 90 14.39 -4.08 1.09
N SER A 91 14.42 -5.29 0.51
CA SER A 91 15.62 -6.14 0.51
C SER A 91 16.75 -5.46 -0.26
N THR A 92 17.97 -5.54 0.28
CA THR A 92 19.20 -5.09 -0.41
C THR A 92 19.85 -6.22 -1.21
N LYS A 93 19.39 -7.46 -1.06
CA LYS A 93 19.89 -8.64 -1.76
C LYS A 93 18.91 -9.08 -2.85
N ARG A 94 19.44 -9.63 -3.94
CA ARG A 94 18.63 -10.31 -4.94
C ARG A 94 18.06 -11.59 -4.32
N PHE A 95 16.83 -11.92 -4.67
CA PHE A 95 16.15 -13.09 -4.13
C PHE A 95 16.91 -14.40 -4.42
N ASP A 96 17.45 -14.55 -5.63
CA ASP A 96 18.15 -15.76 -6.08
C ASP A 96 19.64 -15.83 -5.65
N ASP A 97 20.14 -14.82 -4.93
CA ASP A 97 21.53 -14.74 -4.48
C ASP A 97 21.86 -15.76 -3.38
N PHE A 98 20.87 -16.54 -2.93
CA PHE A 98 21.08 -17.69 -2.04
C PHE A 98 21.99 -18.76 -2.68
N ALA A 99 22.00 -18.86 -4.01
CA ALA A 99 22.89 -19.74 -4.75
C ALA A 99 24.28 -19.12 -5.03
N GLY A 100 24.64 -18.03 -4.35
CA GLY A 100 25.85 -17.22 -4.54
C GLY A 100 27.17 -17.96 -4.35
N THR A 101 27.48 -18.91 -5.22
CA THR A 101 28.85 -19.17 -5.65
C THR A 101 29.27 -17.96 -6.49
N GLY A 102 30.39 -17.33 -6.16
CA GLY A 102 30.92 -16.21 -6.94
C GLY A 102 31.04 -16.55 -8.43
N HIS A 103 31.15 -15.53 -9.27
CA HIS A 103 31.36 -15.73 -10.70
C HIS A 103 32.77 -16.32 -10.92
N ASP A 104 32.84 -17.58 -11.35
CA ASP A 104 34.08 -18.20 -11.81
C ASP A 104 34.04 -18.27 -13.33
N ASP A 105 34.68 -17.29 -13.97
CA ASP A 105 34.74 -17.20 -15.42
C ASP A 105 35.45 -18.41 -16.05
N ALA A 106 36.40 -19.03 -15.34
CA ALA A 106 37.07 -20.23 -15.83
C ALA A 106 36.12 -21.43 -15.79
N LEU A 107 35.39 -21.62 -14.68
CA LEU A 107 34.34 -22.64 -14.58
C LEU A 107 33.26 -22.43 -15.66
N ASN A 108 32.82 -21.19 -15.85
CA ASN A 108 31.80 -20.85 -16.85
C ASN A 108 32.27 -21.17 -18.27
N ARG A 109 33.52 -20.84 -18.63
CA ARG A 109 34.09 -21.15 -19.95
C ARG A 109 34.21 -22.66 -20.17
N SER A 110 34.60 -23.40 -19.13
CA SER A 110 34.68 -24.86 -19.20
C SER A 110 33.33 -25.52 -19.40
N ILE A 111 32.30 -25.10 -18.66
CA ILE A 111 30.92 -25.58 -18.83
C ILE A 111 30.39 -25.27 -20.24
N LEU A 112 30.75 -24.11 -20.80
CA LEU A 112 30.32 -23.67 -22.14
C LEU A 112 31.16 -24.27 -23.27
N GLY A 113 32.21 -25.05 -22.98
CA GLY A 113 33.11 -25.60 -23.99
C GLY A 113 33.91 -24.54 -24.74
N LEU A 114 34.23 -23.42 -24.07
CA LEU A 114 34.99 -22.29 -24.61
C LEU A 114 36.47 -22.32 -24.19
N ASP A 115 36.94 -23.49 -23.72
CA ASP A 115 38.33 -23.78 -23.38
C ASP A 115 39.14 -24.17 -24.63
#